data_AF-A0A7W0QPK6-F1
#
_entry.id   AF-A0A7W0QPK6-F1
#
_cell.length_a   1.000
_cell.length_b   1.000
_cell.length_c   1.000
_cell.angle_alpha   90.00
_cell.angle_beta   90.00
_cell.angle_gamma   90.00
#
_symmetry.space_group_name_H-M   'P 1'
#
loop_
_entity.id
_entity.type
_entity.pdbx_description
1 polymer ?
#
loop_
_entity_poly.entity_id
_entity_poly.type
_entity_poly.pdbx_seq_one_letter_code
_entity_poly.pdbx_strand_id
1 'polypeptide(L)'
;MLDLLLLLMVVIWGSNFSVVKYALRDFPEIPFNALRLMLASAVFLVAIAVVRHRAKAGLRPPEAPLTRQEWRRVVFLGLVGTVLYQLLFLGGVARTSVANAALIFGCTPVSVAILASIAGHDRLTAPRWAGAALSLAGIYAIVGHGASLSTATLTGDALMFGGMLCWSIYSVGAQPLLQRHSPLVVTGWAMITGAMMYLVVAAVPMMRTNWSAISATSWFLMAASSLLALSFSYMVWYTAVQKIGSARTAIYSNLTPIVAMIVAALWLGEQITRVQVFGTALVLGGLAVTRWRAIS
;
A
#
# COMPACT_ATOMS: atom_id res chain seq x y z
N MET A 1 -13.89 -17.34 -2.16
CA MET A 1 -12.42 -17.47 -2.36
C MET A 1 -11.71 -16.12 -2.37
N LEU A 2 -12.18 -15.14 -3.17
CA LEU A 2 -11.55 -13.80 -3.23
C LEU A 2 -11.55 -13.08 -1.87
N ASP A 3 -12.64 -13.16 -1.11
CA ASP A 3 -12.75 -12.54 0.21
C ASP A 3 -11.71 -13.08 1.20
N LEU A 4 -11.48 -14.40 1.19
CA LEU A 4 -10.47 -15.03 2.04
C LEU A 4 -9.06 -14.55 1.69
N LEU A 5 -8.75 -14.41 0.40
CA LEU A 5 -7.48 -13.84 -0.04
C LEU A 5 -7.33 -12.38 0.38
N LEU A 6 -8.39 -11.59 0.30
CA LEU A 6 -8.40 -10.20 0.77
C LEU A 6 -8.23 -10.11 2.30
N LEU A 7 -8.85 -10.99 3.08
CA LEU A 7 -8.64 -11.05 4.53
C LEU A 7 -7.19 -11.44 4.86
N LEU A 8 -6.62 -12.41 4.15
CA LEU A 8 -5.21 -12.77 4.31
C LEU A 8 -4.29 -11.60 3.93
N MET A 9 -4.59 -10.88 2.86
CA MET A 9 -3.88 -9.67 2.44
C MET A 9 -3.91 -8.60 3.53
N VAL A 10 -5.06 -8.38 4.19
CA VAL A 10 -5.17 -7.46 5.33
C VAL A 10 -4.28 -7.90 6.47
N VAL A 11 -4.25 -9.19 6.82
CA VAL A 11 -3.37 -9.70 7.87
C VAL A 11 -1.90 -9.44 7.52
N ILE A 12 -1.50 -9.72 6.28
CA ILE A 12 -0.14 -9.50 5.79
C ILE A 12 0.21 -8.01 5.83
N TRP A 13 -0.60 -7.14 5.24
CA TRP A 13 -0.33 -5.71 5.18
C TRP A 13 -0.36 -5.05 6.55
N GLY A 14 -1.29 -5.43 7.43
CA GLY A 14 -1.34 -4.92 8.79
C GLY A 14 -0.09 -5.28 9.58
N SER A 15 0.32 -6.56 9.52
CA SER A 15 1.56 -7.02 10.15
C SER A 15 2.80 -6.38 9.53
N ASN A 16 2.75 -6.05 8.23
CA ASN A 16 3.88 -5.52 7.50
C ASN A 16 4.38 -4.16 8.04
N PHE A 17 3.51 -3.35 8.64
CA PHE A 17 3.95 -2.11 9.29
C PHE A 17 4.97 -2.40 10.39
N SER A 18 4.68 -3.37 11.26
CA SER A 18 5.59 -3.79 12.34
C SER A 18 6.83 -4.49 11.82
N VAL A 19 6.70 -5.33 10.78
CA VAL A 19 7.83 -5.98 10.09
C VAL A 19 8.82 -4.94 9.58
N VAL A 20 8.33 -3.93 8.87
CA VAL A 20 9.16 -2.85 8.32
C VAL A 20 9.74 -2.02 9.47
N LYS A 21 8.92 -1.58 10.43
CA LYS A 21 9.38 -0.79 11.59
C LYS A 21 10.51 -1.48 12.36
N TYR A 22 10.41 -2.78 12.57
CA TYR A 22 11.44 -3.57 13.24
C TYR A 22 12.71 -3.65 12.41
N ALA A 23 12.60 -4.02 11.13
CA ALA A 23 13.76 -4.17 10.24
C ALA A 23 14.53 -2.86 10.06
N LEU A 24 13.85 -1.72 10.12
CA LEU A 24 14.49 -0.40 10.00
C LEU A 24 15.33 0.02 11.22
N ARG A 25 15.42 -0.80 12.28
CA ARG A 25 16.28 -0.51 13.45
C ARG A 25 17.77 -0.63 13.13
N ASP A 26 18.14 -1.59 12.28
CA ASP A 26 19.51 -1.87 11.86
C ASP A 26 19.68 -1.84 10.34
N PHE A 27 18.58 -1.78 9.57
CA PHE A 27 18.60 -1.69 8.11
C PHE A 27 18.25 -0.26 7.64
N PRO A 28 19.15 0.45 6.94
CA PRO A 28 18.84 1.77 6.38
C PRO A 28 17.63 1.74 5.42
N GLU A 29 16.75 2.74 5.55
CA GLU A 29 15.43 2.76 4.90
C GLU A 29 15.48 2.66 3.36
N ILE A 30 16.33 3.46 2.71
CA ILE A 30 16.39 3.49 1.25
C ILE A 30 16.93 2.15 0.69
N PRO A 31 18.09 1.62 1.16
CA PRO A 31 18.60 0.31 0.79
C PRO A 31 17.63 -0.85 1.06
N PHE A 32 17.00 -0.87 2.24
CA PHE A 32 16.00 -1.89 2.60
C PHE A 32 14.88 -1.95 1.55
N ASN A 33 14.34 -0.78 1.18
CA ASN A 33 13.29 -0.71 0.18
C ASN A 33 13.75 -1.12 -1.21
N ALA A 34 14.95 -0.68 -1.61
CA ALA A 34 15.50 -0.97 -2.93
C ALA A 34 15.54 -2.49 -3.15
N LEU A 35 16.04 -3.24 -2.15
CA LEU A 35 16.10 -4.69 -2.20
C LEU A 35 14.72 -5.34 -2.15
N ARG A 36 13.78 -4.80 -1.34
CA ARG A 36 12.37 -5.25 -1.36
C ARG A 36 11.75 -5.12 -2.75
N LEU A 37 11.96 -3.99 -3.41
CA LEU A 37 11.43 -3.68 -4.74
C LEU A 37 12.10 -4.50 -5.83
N MET A 38 13.42 -4.70 -5.75
CA MET A 38 14.15 -5.56 -6.68
C MET A 38 13.71 -7.02 -6.57
N LEU A 39 13.59 -7.55 -5.37
CA LEU A 39 13.14 -8.92 -5.15
C LEU A 39 11.70 -9.12 -5.65
N ALA A 40 10.80 -8.19 -5.34
CA ALA A 40 9.43 -8.23 -5.85
C ALA A 40 9.40 -8.16 -7.39
N SER A 41 10.21 -7.27 -7.98
CA SER A 41 10.34 -7.14 -9.43
C SER A 41 10.88 -8.40 -10.10
N ALA A 42 11.84 -9.09 -9.48
CA ALA A 42 12.35 -10.37 -9.96
C ALA A 42 11.26 -11.45 -9.94
N VAL A 43 10.46 -11.53 -8.87
CA VAL A 43 9.30 -12.43 -8.79
C VAL A 43 8.30 -12.15 -9.90
N PHE A 44 7.95 -10.87 -10.13
CA PHE A 44 7.05 -10.48 -11.20
C PHE A 44 7.62 -10.78 -12.59
N LEU A 45 8.91 -10.53 -12.81
CA LEU A 45 9.60 -10.82 -14.07
C LEU A 45 9.55 -12.33 -14.39
N VAL A 46 9.86 -13.17 -13.41
CA VAL A 46 9.78 -14.64 -13.53
C VAL A 46 8.34 -15.07 -13.82
N ALA A 47 7.36 -14.55 -13.08
CA ALA A 47 5.94 -14.87 -13.29
C ALA A 47 5.47 -14.48 -14.71
N ILE A 48 5.85 -13.29 -15.20
CA ILE A 48 5.57 -12.83 -16.57
C ILE A 48 6.24 -13.75 -17.59
N ALA A 49 7.51 -14.12 -17.38
CA ALA A 49 8.24 -15.01 -18.28
C ALA A 49 7.59 -16.40 -18.37
N VAL A 50 7.19 -16.98 -17.23
CA VAL A 50 6.48 -18.28 -17.17
C VAL A 50 5.14 -18.21 -17.91
N VAL A 51 4.35 -17.17 -17.69
CA VAL A 51 3.05 -17.01 -18.38
C VAL A 51 3.24 -16.84 -19.89
N ARG A 52 4.22 -16.04 -20.31
CA ARG A 52 4.55 -15.88 -21.74
C ARG A 52 5.03 -17.18 -22.38
N HIS A 53 5.86 -17.95 -21.68
CA HIS A 53 6.31 -19.25 -22.16
C HIS A 53 5.14 -20.22 -22.34
N ARG A 54 4.23 -20.30 -21.36
CA ARG A 54 3.02 -21.13 -21.45
C ARG A 54 2.11 -20.69 -22.60
N ALA A 55 2.01 -19.40 -22.87
CA ALA A 55 1.24 -18.90 -24.02
C ALA A 55 1.87 -19.30 -25.36
N LYS A 56 3.21 -19.20 -25.49
CA LYS A 56 3.94 -19.67 -26.68
C LYS A 56 3.81 -21.18 -26.89
N ALA A 57 3.74 -21.94 -25.82
CA ALA A 57 3.51 -23.39 -25.85
C ALA A 57 2.04 -23.79 -26.12
N GLY A 58 1.14 -22.83 -26.38
CA GLY A 58 -0.29 -23.09 -26.62
C GLY A 58 -1.09 -23.48 -25.38
N LEU A 59 -0.48 -23.44 -24.19
CA LEU A 59 -1.13 -23.82 -22.92
C LEU A 59 -2.00 -22.71 -22.33
N ARG A 60 -1.89 -21.48 -22.85
CA ARG A 60 -2.70 -20.31 -22.46
C ARG A 60 -2.87 -19.34 -23.64
N PRO A 61 -3.94 -18.55 -23.67
CA PRO A 61 -4.05 -17.46 -24.62
C PRO A 61 -2.95 -16.40 -24.38
N PRO A 62 -2.32 -15.87 -25.43
CA PRO A 62 -1.36 -14.79 -25.30
C PRO A 62 -2.04 -13.50 -24.86
N GLU A 63 -1.40 -12.76 -23.94
CA GLU A 63 -1.84 -11.42 -23.58
C GLU A 63 -1.41 -10.40 -24.65
N ALA A 64 -2.28 -9.44 -24.94
CA ALA A 64 -1.98 -8.37 -25.88
C ALA A 64 -0.79 -7.54 -25.39
N PRO A 65 0.12 -7.12 -26.29
CA PRO A 65 1.21 -6.24 -25.90
C PRO A 65 0.66 -4.87 -25.47
N LEU A 66 1.34 -4.24 -24.51
CA LEU A 66 1.04 -2.87 -24.09
C LEU A 66 1.35 -1.90 -25.24
N THR A 67 0.39 -1.04 -25.56
CA THR A 67 0.59 0.09 -26.48
C THR A 67 1.53 1.14 -25.90
N ARG A 68 2.07 2.04 -26.73
CA ARG A 68 2.95 3.13 -26.27
C ARG A 68 2.29 4.03 -25.21
N GLN A 69 0.99 4.28 -25.34
CA GLN A 69 0.24 5.08 -24.37
C GLN A 69 0.07 4.33 -23.04
N GLU A 70 -0.18 3.03 -23.09
CA GLU A 70 -0.30 2.19 -21.89
C GLU A 70 1.04 2.06 -21.18
N TRP A 71 2.15 1.94 -21.91
CA TRP A 71 3.49 2.00 -21.33
C TRP A 71 3.75 3.31 -20.57
N ARG A 72 3.37 4.46 -21.12
CA ARG A 72 3.48 5.74 -20.41
C ARG A 72 2.68 5.73 -19.11
N ARG A 73 1.47 5.14 -19.12
CA ARG A 73 0.65 4.97 -17.90
C ARG A 73 1.32 4.03 -16.91
N VAL A 74 1.83 2.88 -17.34
CA VAL A 74 2.53 1.90 -16.49
C VAL A 74 3.76 2.53 -15.83
N VAL A 75 4.57 3.27 -16.58
CA VAL A 75 5.75 3.99 -16.03
C VAL A 75 5.32 5.06 -15.03
N PHE A 76 4.29 5.84 -15.33
CA PHE A 76 3.73 6.81 -14.39
C PHE A 76 3.23 6.14 -13.10
N LEU A 77 2.53 5.01 -13.22
CA LEU A 77 2.07 4.23 -12.08
C LEU A 77 3.25 3.63 -11.30
N GLY A 78 4.32 3.21 -11.96
CA GLY A 78 5.56 2.81 -11.29
C GLY A 78 6.22 3.96 -10.53
N LEU A 79 6.22 5.17 -11.08
CA LEU A 79 6.75 6.36 -10.39
C LEU A 79 5.92 6.69 -9.14
N VAL A 80 4.60 6.82 -9.29
CA VAL A 80 3.73 7.22 -8.17
C VAL A 80 3.51 6.09 -7.17
N GLY A 81 3.13 4.91 -7.66
CA GLY A 81 2.71 3.77 -6.87
C GLY A 81 3.81 2.86 -6.36
N THR A 82 5.03 2.99 -6.90
CA THR A 82 6.20 2.23 -6.43
C THR A 82 7.27 3.15 -5.86
N VAL A 83 7.70 4.19 -6.59
CA VAL A 83 8.81 5.05 -6.11
C VAL A 83 8.35 6.00 -5.00
N LEU A 84 7.46 6.94 -5.34
CA LEU A 84 7.01 7.98 -4.41
C LEU A 84 6.29 7.37 -3.22
N TYR A 85 5.33 6.47 -3.49
CA TYR A 85 4.61 5.74 -2.45
C TYR A 85 5.57 5.08 -1.45
N GLN A 86 6.57 4.31 -1.91
CA GLN A 86 7.40 3.55 -1.00
C GLN A 86 8.43 4.41 -0.27
N LEU A 87 8.94 5.50 -0.89
CA LEU A 87 9.77 6.49 -0.18
C LEU A 87 9.00 7.10 0.99
N LEU A 88 7.76 7.53 0.73
CA LEU A 88 6.89 8.15 1.71
C LEU A 88 6.45 7.14 2.79
N PHE A 89 6.10 5.92 2.40
CA PHE A 89 5.68 4.86 3.32
C PHE A 89 6.81 4.44 4.26
N LEU A 90 8.01 4.09 3.76
CA LEU A 90 9.12 3.72 4.64
C LEU A 90 9.58 4.91 5.49
N GLY A 91 9.71 6.09 4.88
CA GLY A 91 10.13 7.29 5.59
C GLY A 91 9.15 7.65 6.71
N GLY A 92 7.85 7.47 6.45
CA GLY A 92 6.77 7.63 7.41
C GLY A 92 6.83 6.61 8.53
N VAL A 93 6.84 5.31 8.21
CA VAL A 93 6.92 4.21 9.19
C VAL A 93 8.17 4.34 10.06
N ALA A 94 9.33 4.73 9.50
CA ALA A 94 10.54 4.95 10.28
C ALA A 94 10.34 6.01 11.38
N ARG A 95 9.56 7.06 11.11
CA ARG A 95 9.47 8.28 11.93
C ARG A 95 8.17 8.43 12.74
N THR A 96 7.14 7.61 12.50
CA THR A 96 5.91 7.60 13.32
C THR A 96 5.63 6.23 13.96
N SER A 97 4.65 6.14 14.85
CA SER A 97 4.22 4.86 15.44
C SER A 97 3.50 3.99 14.39
N VAL A 98 3.56 2.66 14.55
CA VAL A 98 2.81 1.76 13.67
C VAL A 98 1.31 2.03 13.74
N ALA A 99 0.80 2.29 14.95
CA ALA A 99 -0.61 2.65 15.13
C ALA A 99 -1.01 3.91 14.33
N ASN A 100 -0.24 5.00 14.42
CA ASN A 100 -0.55 6.22 13.64
C ASN A 100 -0.42 5.99 12.14
N ALA A 101 0.67 5.34 11.71
CA ALA A 101 0.92 4.99 10.32
C ALA A 101 -0.25 4.20 9.70
N ALA A 102 -0.72 3.17 10.41
CA ALA A 102 -1.80 2.33 9.94
C ALA A 102 -3.14 3.05 9.93
N LEU A 103 -3.43 3.89 10.94
CA LEU A 103 -4.66 4.69 10.99
C LEU A 103 -4.78 5.69 9.85
N ILE A 104 -3.68 6.38 9.52
CA ILE A 104 -3.62 7.26 8.35
C ILE A 104 -3.94 6.45 7.08
N PHE A 105 -3.34 5.27 6.93
CA PHE A 105 -3.63 4.38 5.79
C PHE A 105 -5.06 3.81 5.79
N GLY A 106 -5.70 3.71 6.95
CA GLY A 106 -7.11 3.34 7.09
C GLY A 106 -8.07 4.28 6.34
N CYS A 107 -7.60 5.46 5.92
CA CYS A 107 -8.38 6.43 5.17
C CYS A 107 -8.20 6.34 3.64
N THR A 108 -7.40 5.39 3.18
CA THR A 108 -7.29 5.00 1.76
C THR A 108 -8.65 4.87 1.05
N PRO A 109 -9.70 4.22 1.61
CA PRO A 109 -10.97 4.08 0.90
C PRO A 109 -11.63 5.42 0.57
N VAL A 110 -11.47 6.41 1.45
CA VAL A 110 -11.99 7.76 1.24
C VAL A 110 -11.24 8.44 0.10
N SER A 111 -9.91 8.41 0.15
CA SER A 111 -9.07 8.97 -0.92
C SER A 111 -9.31 8.29 -2.27
N VAL A 112 -9.44 6.96 -2.28
CA VAL A 112 -9.78 6.18 -3.49
C VAL A 112 -11.16 6.56 -4.01
N ALA A 113 -12.17 6.70 -3.15
CA ALA A 113 -13.52 7.08 -3.58
C ALA A 113 -13.55 8.50 -4.19
N ILE A 114 -12.84 9.45 -3.58
CA ILE A 114 -12.70 10.81 -4.10
C ILE A 114 -12.02 10.81 -5.47
N LEU A 115 -10.87 10.14 -5.58
CA LEU A 115 -10.11 10.07 -6.82
C LEU A 115 -10.84 9.30 -7.93
N ALA A 116 -11.51 8.20 -7.60
CA ALA A 116 -12.33 7.45 -8.54
C ALA A 116 -13.47 8.31 -9.08
N SER A 117 -14.05 9.18 -8.25
CA SER A 117 -15.09 10.09 -8.71
C SER A 117 -14.57 11.21 -9.60
N ILE A 118 -13.44 11.82 -9.25
CA ILE A 118 -12.75 12.81 -10.09
C ILE A 118 -12.35 12.18 -11.44
N ALA A 119 -11.93 10.92 -11.44
CA ALA A 119 -11.57 10.17 -12.64
C ALA A 119 -12.80 9.75 -13.49
N GLY A 120 -14.02 10.05 -13.05
CA GLY A 120 -15.25 9.71 -13.76
C GLY A 120 -15.64 8.23 -13.68
N HIS A 121 -15.02 7.45 -12.79
CA HIS A 121 -15.37 6.04 -12.58
C HIS A 121 -16.63 5.87 -11.72
N ASP A 122 -16.94 6.84 -10.85
CA ASP A 122 -18.08 6.78 -9.93
C ASP A 122 -18.67 8.17 -9.63
N ARG A 123 -19.97 8.27 -9.32
CA ARG A 123 -20.58 9.52 -8.81
C ARG A 123 -20.62 9.50 -7.29
N LEU A 124 -20.03 10.50 -6.63
CA LEU A 124 -20.14 10.65 -5.17
C LEU A 124 -21.52 11.20 -4.79
N THR A 125 -22.24 10.45 -3.96
CA THR A 125 -23.49 10.93 -3.33
C THR A 125 -23.15 11.72 -2.06
N ALA A 126 -24.04 12.62 -1.61
CA ALA A 126 -23.83 13.42 -0.39
C ALA A 126 -23.48 12.59 0.87
N PRO A 127 -24.03 11.37 1.11
CA PRO A 127 -23.59 10.50 2.19
C PRO A 127 -22.12 10.05 2.09
N ARG A 128 -21.57 9.94 0.88
CA ARG A 128 -20.17 9.58 0.66
C ARG A 128 -19.23 10.71 1.07
N TRP A 129 -19.63 11.96 0.85
CA TRP A 129 -18.92 13.13 1.36
C TRP A 129 -18.97 13.24 2.89
N ALA A 130 -20.12 12.95 3.51
CA ALA A 130 -20.23 12.94 4.96
C ALA A 130 -19.35 11.87 5.62
N GLY A 131 -19.32 10.65 5.08
CA GLY A 131 -18.42 9.60 5.56
C GLY A 131 -16.94 9.93 5.33
N ALA A 132 -16.60 10.53 4.18
CA ALA A 132 -15.26 11.03 3.90
C ALA A 132 -14.81 12.09 4.92
N ALA A 133 -15.68 13.07 5.21
CA ALA A 133 -15.43 14.09 6.22
C ALA A 133 -15.26 13.50 7.62
N LEU A 134 -16.07 12.50 7.98
CA LEU A 134 -15.97 11.83 9.28
C LEU A 134 -14.66 11.01 9.41
N SER A 135 -14.22 10.31 8.37
CA SER A 135 -12.91 9.64 8.37
C SER A 135 -11.76 10.64 8.44
N LEU A 136 -11.83 11.74 7.69
CA LEU A 136 -10.83 12.83 7.77
C LEU A 136 -10.82 13.48 9.16
N ALA A 137 -11.97 13.65 9.80
CA ALA A 137 -12.07 14.13 11.18
C ALA A 137 -11.47 13.10 12.17
N GLY A 138 -11.66 11.80 11.93
CA GLY A 138 -10.98 10.74 12.66
C GLY A 138 -9.45 10.84 12.56
N ILE A 139 -8.91 11.03 11.35
CA ILE A 139 -7.47 11.30 11.15
C ILE A 139 -7.05 12.55 11.89
N TYR A 140 -7.80 13.65 11.76
CA TYR A 140 -7.48 14.90 12.42
C TYR A 140 -7.52 14.77 13.95
N ALA A 141 -8.43 13.98 14.52
CA ALA A 141 -8.43 13.70 15.96
C ALA A 141 -7.17 12.93 16.39
N ILE A 142 -6.67 12.02 15.55
CA ILE A 142 -5.45 11.25 15.82
C ILE A 142 -4.18 12.11 15.65
N VAL A 143 -4.09 12.85 14.54
CA VAL A 143 -2.92 13.66 14.16
C VAL A 143 -2.90 15.01 14.90
N GLY A 144 -4.07 15.57 15.20
CA GLY A 144 -4.26 16.93 15.70
C GLY A 144 -4.70 17.08 17.16
N HIS A 145 -5.08 16.01 17.87
CA HIS A 145 -5.44 16.06 19.31
C HIS A 145 -4.55 15.18 20.21
N GLY A 146 -3.39 14.76 19.72
CA GLY A 146 -2.25 14.42 20.58
C GLY A 146 -1.72 15.67 21.29
N ALA A 147 -2.52 16.26 22.18
CA ALA A 147 -2.19 17.48 22.94
C ALA A 147 -1.01 17.30 23.91
N SER A 148 -0.43 16.09 23.99
CA SER A 148 0.97 15.89 24.36
C SER A 148 1.82 15.85 23.08
N LEU A 149 2.13 17.01 22.52
CA LEU A 149 3.01 17.14 21.36
C LEU A 149 4.34 16.43 21.63
N SER A 150 4.53 15.26 21.04
CA SER A 150 5.83 14.91 20.51
C SER A 150 5.79 15.33 19.04
N THR A 151 6.38 16.48 18.74
CA THR A 151 6.70 16.89 17.35
C THR A 151 7.51 15.83 16.60
N ALA A 152 8.04 14.83 17.31
CA ALA A 152 8.81 13.73 16.76
C ALA A 152 8.08 12.92 15.68
N THR A 153 6.74 12.76 15.75
CA THR A 153 6.02 11.92 14.77
C THR A 153 5.43 12.68 13.60
N LEU A 154 5.29 14.01 13.68
CA LEU A 154 4.56 14.81 12.70
C LEU A 154 5.10 14.65 11.28
N THR A 155 6.44 14.65 11.14
CA THR A 155 7.09 14.40 9.85
C THR A 155 6.75 13.00 9.32
N GLY A 156 6.75 11.99 10.18
CA GLY A 156 6.37 10.64 9.80
C GLY A 156 4.91 10.55 9.37
N ASP A 157 4.00 11.18 10.11
CA ASP A 157 2.57 11.22 9.82
C ASP A 157 2.27 11.92 8.49
N ALA A 158 2.95 13.05 8.20
CA ALA A 158 2.84 13.75 6.92
C ALA A 158 3.33 12.90 5.74
N LEU A 159 4.45 12.19 5.90
CA LEU A 159 4.95 11.25 4.90
C LEU A 159 3.95 10.12 4.66
N MET A 160 3.38 9.54 5.73
CA MET A 160 2.34 8.51 5.63
C MET A 160 1.11 9.01 4.89
N PHE A 161 0.66 10.24 5.15
CA PHE A 161 -0.47 10.83 4.43
C PHE A 161 -0.16 10.98 2.93
N GLY A 162 1.02 11.49 2.58
CA GLY A 162 1.47 11.56 1.19
C GLY A 162 1.52 10.18 0.52
N GLY A 163 2.04 9.17 1.23
CA GLY A 163 2.09 7.79 0.77
C GLY A 163 0.70 7.22 0.49
N MET A 164 -0.27 7.44 1.40
CA MET A 164 -1.66 7.03 1.21
C MET A 164 -2.28 7.66 -0.05
N LEU A 165 -1.98 8.93 -0.34
CA LEU A 165 -2.44 9.58 -1.57
C LEU A 165 -1.81 8.94 -2.83
N CYS A 166 -0.50 8.70 -2.83
CA CYS A 166 0.18 8.02 -3.93
C CYS A 166 -0.40 6.62 -4.18
N TRP A 167 -0.64 5.86 -3.12
CA TRP A 167 -1.28 4.55 -3.19
C TRP A 167 -2.69 4.61 -3.78
N SER A 168 -3.46 5.63 -3.39
CA SER A 168 -4.83 5.85 -3.89
C SER A 168 -4.83 6.22 -5.38
N ILE A 169 -3.93 7.10 -5.81
CA ILE A 169 -3.72 7.46 -7.22
C ILE A 169 -3.34 6.23 -8.04
N TYR A 170 -2.42 5.40 -7.54
CA TYR A 170 -2.03 4.17 -8.22
C TYR A 170 -3.19 3.19 -8.35
N SER A 171 -3.94 2.97 -7.26
CA SER A 171 -5.09 2.06 -7.24
C SER A 171 -6.18 2.46 -8.23
N VAL A 172 -6.55 3.75 -8.29
CA VAL A 172 -7.55 4.26 -9.25
C VAL A 172 -6.97 4.29 -10.67
N GLY A 173 -5.75 4.79 -10.85
CA GLY A 173 -5.11 4.94 -12.15
C GLY A 173 -4.77 3.62 -12.85
N ALA A 174 -4.64 2.53 -12.11
CA ALA A 174 -4.45 1.18 -12.67
C ALA A 174 -5.73 0.60 -13.29
N GLN A 175 -6.92 1.06 -12.87
CA GLN A 175 -8.20 0.45 -13.24
C GLN A 175 -8.45 0.39 -14.77
N PRO A 176 -8.18 1.45 -15.56
CA PRO A 176 -8.32 1.37 -17.02
C PRO A 176 -7.38 0.36 -17.69
N LEU A 177 -6.17 0.15 -17.14
CA LEU A 177 -5.24 -0.86 -17.65
C LEU A 177 -5.70 -2.27 -17.28
N LEU A 178 -6.22 -2.45 -16.07
CA LEU A 178 -6.73 -3.73 -15.58
C LEU A 178 -7.98 -4.21 -16.34
N GLN A 179 -8.72 -3.32 -16.98
CA GLN A 179 -9.82 -3.72 -17.87
C GLN A 179 -9.34 -4.37 -19.18
N ARG A 180 -8.08 -4.14 -19.56
CA ARG A 180 -7.51 -4.62 -20.83
C ARG A 180 -6.41 -5.66 -20.67
N HIS A 181 -5.73 -5.64 -19.52
CA HIS A 181 -4.55 -6.45 -19.23
C HIS A 181 -4.70 -7.16 -17.89
N SER A 182 -3.97 -8.26 -17.71
CA SER A 182 -4.00 -8.99 -16.44
C SER A 182 -3.40 -8.16 -15.29
N PRO A 183 -3.81 -8.42 -14.03
CA PRO A 183 -3.18 -7.81 -12.86
C PRO A 183 -1.67 -8.08 -12.83
N LEU A 184 -1.23 -9.27 -13.27
CA LEU A 184 0.17 -9.62 -13.36
C LEU A 184 0.96 -8.68 -14.27
N VAL A 185 0.45 -8.37 -15.46
CA VAL A 185 1.12 -7.48 -16.41
C VAL A 185 1.14 -6.04 -15.89
N VAL A 186 0.01 -5.52 -15.44
CA VAL A 186 -0.09 -4.12 -14.99
C VAL A 186 0.78 -3.90 -13.75
N THR A 187 0.62 -4.73 -12.73
CA THR A 187 1.36 -4.58 -11.47
C THR A 187 2.83 -4.96 -11.60
N GLY A 188 3.11 -6.02 -12.35
CA GLY A 188 4.47 -6.49 -12.56
C GLY A 188 5.31 -5.45 -13.30
N TRP A 189 4.81 -4.90 -14.41
CA TRP A 189 5.57 -3.86 -15.12
C TRP A 189 5.65 -2.55 -14.34
N ALA A 190 4.60 -2.12 -13.63
CA ALA A 190 4.68 -0.93 -12.77
C ALA A 190 5.71 -1.12 -11.64
N MET A 191 5.75 -2.31 -11.02
CA MET A 191 6.75 -2.67 -10.01
C MET A 191 8.16 -2.66 -10.60
N ILE A 192 8.37 -3.33 -11.76
CA ILE A 192 9.68 -3.41 -12.42
C ILE A 192 10.19 -2.01 -12.82
N THR A 193 9.37 -1.22 -13.52
CA THR A 193 9.79 0.14 -13.92
C THR A 193 10.02 1.03 -12.71
N GLY A 194 9.18 0.89 -11.67
CA GLY A 194 9.33 1.60 -10.41
C GLY A 194 10.62 1.24 -9.68
N ALA A 195 10.94 -0.05 -9.57
CA ALA A 195 12.18 -0.51 -8.94
C ALA A 195 13.42 0.00 -9.68
N MET A 196 13.41 0.02 -11.01
CA MET A 196 14.50 0.58 -11.80
C MET A 196 14.70 2.08 -11.54
N MET A 197 13.61 2.85 -11.46
CA MET A 197 13.67 4.27 -11.10
C MET A 197 14.12 4.48 -9.65
N TYR A 198 13.64 3.65 -8.72
CA TYR A 198 14.03 3.70 -7.31
C TYR A 198 15.52 3.40 -7.12
N LEU A 199 16.09 2.49 -7.91
CA LEU A 199 17.50 2.15 -7.87
C LEU A 199 18.41 3.36 -8.13
N VAL A 200 17.98 4.30 -8.96
CA VAL A 200 18.73 5.56 -9.18
C VAL A 200 18.83 6.36 -7.88
N VAL A 201 17.73 6.45 -7.12
CA VAL A 201 17.69 7.11 -5.81
C VAL A 201 18.49 6.34 -4.76
N ALA A 202 18.47 5.00 -4.83
CA ALA A 202 19.11 4.13 -3.87
C ALA A 202 20.61 3.88 -4.12
N ALA A 203 21.13 4.19 -5.30
CA ALA A 203 22.49 3.87 -5.71
C ALA A 203 23.54 4.35 -4.68
N VAL A 204 23.52 5.64 -4.32
CA VAL A 204 24.47 6.20 -3.35
C VAL A 204 24.25 5.67 -1.93
N PRO A 205 23.02 5.66 -1.37
CA PRO A 205 22.77 5.05 -0.05
C PRO A 205 23.21 3.59 0.05
N MET A 206 23.00 2.78 -0.99
CA MET A 206 23.40 1.37 -1.01
C MET A 206 24.92 1.20 -0.92
N MET A 207 25.69 2.04 -1.60
CA MET A 207 27.16 2.01 -1.52
C MET A 207 27.71 2.40 -0.15
N ARG A 208 26.97 3.25 0.59
CA ARG A 208 27.36 3.71 1.93
C ARG A 208 26.88 2.79 3.05
N THR A 209 26.10 1.76 2.73
CA THR A 209 25.51 0.87 3.72
C THR A 209 26.54 -0.12 4.22
N ASN A 210 26.67 -0.22 5.55
CA ASN A 210 27.46 -1.28 6.16
C ASN A 210 26.65 -2.58 6.23
N TRP A 211 26.72 -3.38 5.17
CA TRP A 211 25.91 -4.60 5.02
C TRP A 211 26.17 -5.67 6.09
N SER A 212 27.36 -5.68 6.70
CA SER A 212 27.69 -6.64 7.77
C SER A 212 27.05 -6.31 9.11
N ALA A 213 26.58 -5.07 9.30
CA ALA A 213 25.89 -4.64 10.52
C ALA A 213 24.40 -5.02 10.54
N ILE A 214 23.86 -5.51 9.42
CA ILE A 214 22.44 -5.86 9.29
C ILE A 214 22.23 -7.28 9.80
N SER A 215 21.33 -7.45 10.77
CA SER A 215 21.02 -8.76 11.33
C SER A 215 20.36 -9.71 10.32
N ALA A 216 20.57 -11.01 10.51
CA ALA A 216 19.89 -12.05 9.73
C ALA A 216 18.36 -11.95 9.83
N THR A 217 17.84 -11.50 10.99
CA THR A 217 16.42 -11.24 11.19
C THR A 217 15.91 -10.15 10.26
N SER A 218 16.61 -9.01 10.16
CA SER A 218 16.20 -7.91 9.27
C SER A 218 16.27 -8.30 7.79
N TRP A 219 17.22 -9.15 7.39
CA TRP A 219 17.24 -9.77 6.06
C TRP A 219 16.03 -10.67 5.80
N PHE A 220 15.68 -11.54 6.76
CA PHE A 220 14.50 -12.38 6.65
C PHE A 220 13.22 -11.54 6.54
N LEU A 221 13.08 -10.52 7.40
CA LEU A 221 11.94 -9.60 7.38
C LEU A 221 11.86 -8.81 6.07
N MET A 222 13.00 -8.39 5.51
CA MET A 222 13.07 -7.78 4.19
C MET A 222 12.50 -8.71 3.11
N ALA A 223 12.93 -9.98 3.09
CA ALA A 223 12.49 -10.96 2.11
C ALA A 223 11.01 -11.31 2.28
N ALA A 224 10.58 -11.61 3.51
CA ALA A 224 9.18 -11.90 3.83
C ALA A 224 8.26 -10.73 3.44
N SER A 225 8.67 -9.49 3.76
CA SER A 225 7.93 -8.29 3.39
C SER A 225 7.86 -8.07 1.88
N SER A 226 8.92 -8.39 1.14
CA SER A 226 8.91 -8.33 -0.33
C SER A 226 7.95 -9.36 -0.93
N LEU A 227 8.10 -10.63 -0.56
CA LEU A 227 7.33 -11.74 -1.14
C LEU A 227 5.85 -11.69 -0.74
N LEU A 228 5.56 -11.45 0.53
CA LEU A 228 4.19 -11.48 1.04
C LEU A 228 3.46 -10.16 0.80
N ALA A 229 4.09 -9.02 1.15
CA ALA A 229 3.40 -7.74 1.09
C ALA A 229 3.47 -7.08 -0.30
N LEU A 230 4.59 -7.16 -1.02
CA LEU A 230 4.76 -6.49 -2.33
C LEU A 230 4.45 -7.38 -3.54
N SER A 231 4.60 -8.70 -3.43
CA SER A 231 4.27 -9.62 -4.52
C SER A 231 2.88 -10.23 -4.34
N PHE A 232 2.70 -11.08 -3.33
CA PHE A 232 1.43 -11.80 -3.13
C PHE A 232 0.26 -10.85 -2.89
N SER A 233 0.38 -9.97 -1.90
CA SER A 233 -0.72 -9.09 -1.50
C SER A 233 -1.07 -8.05 -2.58
N TYR A 234 -0.08 -7.55 -3.33
CA TYR A 234 -0.36 -6.68 -4.49
C TYR A 234 -1.12 -7.42 -5.58
N MET A 235 -0.74 -8.67 -5.87
CA MET A 235 -1.47 -9.50 -6.83
C MET A 235 -2.92 -9.69 -6.39
N VAL A 236 -3.15 -10.00 -5.11
CA VAL A 236 -4.51 -10.13 -4.54
C VAL A 236 -5.29 -8.83 -4.67
N TRP A 237 -4.71 -7.70 -4.24
CA TRP A 237 -5.32 -6.38 -4.32
C TRP A 237 -5.75 -6.05 -5.74
N TYR A 238 -4.83 -6.11 -6.71
CA TYR A 238 -5.14 -5.69 -8.07
C TYR A 238 -6.00 -6.70 -8.84
N THR A 239 -5.99 -7.97 -8.45
CA THR A 239 -7.00 -8.93 -8.90
C THR A 239 -8.40 -8.56 -8.38
N ALA A 240 -8.51 -8.11 -7.13
CA ALA A 240 -9.77 -7.61 -6.59
C ALA A 240 -10.18 -6.29 -7.25
N VAL A 241 -9.25 -5.34 -7.44
CA VAL A 241 -9.54 -4.07 -8.17
C VAL A 241 -10.08 -4.36 -9.57
N GLN A 242 -9.49 -5.33 -10.28
CA GLN A 242 -9.98 -5.74 -11.59
C GLN A 242 -11.40 -6.34 -11.53
N LYS A 243 -11.70 -7.18 -10.53
CA LYS A 243 -12.96 -7.93 -10.45
C LYS A 243 -14.13 -7.16 -9.85
N ILE A 244 -13.89 -6.39 -8.79
CA ILE A 244 -14.92 -5.72 -8.00
C ILE A 244 -14.73 -4.20 -7.91
N GLY A 245 -13.69 -3.66 -8.53
CA GLY A 245 -13.39 -2.22 -8.53
C GLY A 245 -12.55 -1.76 -7.34
N SER A 246 -11.90 -0.61 -7.49
CA SER A 246 -11.00 -0.02 -6.50
C SER A 246 -11.71 0.35 -5.19
N ALA A 247 -12.89 0.97 -5.26
CA ALA A 247 -13.67 1.36 -4.09
C ALA A 247 -14.10 0.16 -3.21
N ARG A 248 -14.62 -0.92 -3.82
CA ARG A 248 -15.03 -2.14 -3.09
C ARG A 248 -13.84 -2.92 -2.54
N THR A 249 -12.70 -2.88 -3.23
CA THR A 249 -11.48 -3.52 -2.73
C THR A 249 -10.93 -2.78 -1.51
N ALA A 250 -10.89 -1.45 -1.56
CA ALA A 250 -10.34 -0.63 -0.47
C ALA A 250 -11.07 -0.78 0.87
N ILE A 251 -12.35 -1.16 0.83
CA ILE A 251 -13.17 -1.51 1.99
C ILE A 251 -12.53 -2.58 2.89
N TYR A 252 -11.82 -3.56 2.32
CA TYR A 252 -11.17 -4.63 3.10
C TYR A 252 -9.99 -4.06 3.91
N SER A 253 -9.28 -3.08 3.35
CA SER A 253 -8.17 -2.41 4.04
C SER A 253 -8.57 -1.64 5.29
N ASN A 254 -9.87 -1.49 5.57
CA ASN A 254 -10.36 -0.94 6.84
C ASN A 254 -9.99 -1.80 8.04
N LEU A 255 -9.74 -3.09 7.82
CA LEU A 255 -9.31 -4.01 8.87
C LEU A 255 -7.78 -3.94 9.11
N THR A 256 -7.03 -3.34 8.18
CA THR A 256 -5.57 -3.23 8.25
C THR A 256 -5.09 -2.47 9.49
N PRO A 257 -5.67 -1.30 9.87
CA PRO A 257 -5.30 -0.60 11.09
C PRO A 257 -5.49 -1.46 12.36
N ILE A 258 -6.57 -2.22 12.43
CA ILE A 258 -6.87 -3.09 13.58
C ILE A 258 -5.77 -4.14 13.73
N VAL A 259 -5.45 -4.84 12.63
CA VAL A 259 -4.37 -5.84 12.63
C VAL A 259 -3.03 -5.19 12.98
N ALA A 260 -2.70 -4.06 12.34
CA ALA A 260 -1.43 -3.38 12.57
C ALA A 260 -1.25 -2.95 14.03
N MET A 261 -2.31 -2.43 14.67
CA MET A 261 -2.28 -2.04 16.07
C MET A 261 -2.12 -3.24 17.00
N ILE A 262 -2.82 -4.35 16.73
CA ILE A 262 -2.68 -5.59 17.52
C ILE A 262 -1.25 -6.11 17.40
N VAL A 263 -0.72 -6.22 16.18
CA VAL A 263 0.64 -6.72 15.95
C VAL A 263 1.68 -5.78 16.56
N ALA A 264 1.50 -4.46 16.47
CA ALA A 264 2.40 -3.50 17.09
C ALA A 264 2.39 -3.58 18.63
N ALA A 265 1.22 -3.73 19.24
CA ALA A 265 1.11 -3.90 20.69
C ALA A 265 1.78 -5.19 21.16
N LEU A 266 1.53 -6.32 20.47
CA LEU A 266 2.06 -7.63 20.87
C LEU A 266 3.54 -7.81 20.56
N TRP A 267 4.03 -7.32 19.41
CA TRP A 267 5.39 -7.58 18.96
C TRP A 267 6.36 -6.43 19.27
N LEU A 268 5.92 -5.18 19.09
CA LEU A 268 6.79 -4.01 19.31
C LEU A 268 6.61 -3.40 20.71
N GLY A 269 5.60 -3.84 21.46
CA GLY A 269 5.25 -3.25 22.75
C GLY A 269 4.72 -1.83 22.65
N GLU A 270 4.19 -1.41 21.48
CA GLU A 270 3.60 -0.07 21.33
C GLU A 270 2.38 0.07 22.25
N GLN A 271 2.39 1.11 23.09
CA GLN A 271 1.24 1.43 23.93
C GLN A 271 0.14 2.06 23.10
N ILE A 272 -0.98 1.34 22.96
CA ILE A 272 -2.15 1.84 22.23
C ILE A 272 -2.89 2.86 23.10
N THR A 273 -2.95 4.09 22.62
CA THR A 273 -3.58 5.19 23.37
C THR A 273 -5.09 5.21 23.18
N ARG A 274 -5.81 5.82 24.12
CA ARG A 274 -7.27 6.02 24.01
C ARG A 274 -7.65 6.83 22.76
N VAL A 275 -6.78 7.75 22.34
CA VAL A 275 -6.96 8.55 21.13
C VAL A 275 -6.90 7.67 19.88
N GLN A 276 -5.98 6.72 19.80
CA GLN A 276 -5.89 5.77 18.69
C GLN A 276 -7.10 4.84 18.62
N VAL A 277 -7.60 4.37 19.77
CA VAL A 277 -8.83 3.56 19.84
C VAL A 277 -10.04 4.37 19.35
N PHE A 278 -10.21 5.60 19.84
CA PHE A 278 -11.30 6.48 19.43
C PHE A 278 -11.21 6.85 17.94
N GLY A 279 -10.02 7.17 17.45
CA GLY A 279 -9.77 7.46 16.05
C GLY A 279 -10.06 6.26 15.14
N THR A 280 -9.71 5.04 15.58
CA THR A 280 -10.11 3.80 14.89
C THR A 280 -11.64 3.71 14.78
N ALA A 281 -12.36 3.95 15.88
CA ALA A 281 -13.81 3.93 15.89
C ALA A 281 -14.43 5.00 14.98
N LEU A 282 -13.88 6.21 14.94
CA LEU A 282 -14.33 7.27 14.02
C LEU A 282 -14.09 6.91 12.55
N VAL A 283 -12.91 6.38 12.21
CA VAL A 283 -12.58 5.96 10.85
C VAL A 283 -13.53 4.83 10.41
N LEU A 284 -13.67 3.78 11.21
CA LEU A 284 -14.58 2.66 10.93
C LEU A 284 -16.05 3.08 10.90
N GLY A 285 -16.46 3.99 11.79
CA GLY A 285 -17.81 4.53 11.85
C GLY A 285 -18.16 5.39 10.63
N GLY A 286 -17.25 6.28 10.22
CA GLY A 286 -17.40 7.07 8.98
C GLY A 286 -17.52 6.19 7.74
N LEU A 287 -16.79 5.07 7.74
CA LEU A 287 -16.86 4.04 6.70
C LEU A 287 -18.19 3.26 6.72
N ALA A 288 -18.77 3.01 7.89
CA ALA A 288 -20.10 2.40 8.01
C ALA A 288 -21.19 3.34 7.47
N VAL A 289 -21.11 4.63 7.77
CA VAL A 289 -22.05 5.67 7.28
C VAL A 289 -21.99 5.81 5.76
N THR A 290 -20.80 5.77 5.17
CA THR A 290 -20.62 5.79 3.70
C THR A 290 -21.30 4.59 3.02
N ARG A 291 -21.48 3.47 3.74
CA ARG A 291 -22.07 2.22 3.22
C ARG A 291 -23.56 2.10 3.45
N TRP A 292 -24.07 2.55 4.60
CA TRP A 292 -25.48 2.35 4.96
C TRP A 292 -26.44 2.90 3.89
N ARG A 293 -26.07 4.00 3.22
CA ARG A 293 -26.88 4.62 2.16
C ARG A 293 -26.54 4.20 0.72
N ALA A 294 -25.63 3.24 0.54
CA ALA A 294 -25.32 2.67 -0.78
C ALA A 294 -26.12 1.39 -1.09
N ILE A 295 -26.76 0.82 -0.07
CA ILE A 295 -27.57 -0.41 -0.14
C ILE A 295 -29.08 -0.10 0.01
N SER A 296 -29.43 1.08 0.54
CA SER A 296 -30.78 1.67 0.52
C SER A 296 -30.99 2.53 -0.70
#